data_AF-A0A8J7T3X1-F1
#
_entry.id   AF-A0A8J7T3X1-F1
#
_cell.length_a   1.000
_cell.length_b   1.000
_cell.length_c   1.000
_cell.angle_alpha   90.00
_cell.angle_beta   90.00
_cell.angle_gamma   90.00
#
_symmetry.space_group_name_H-M   'P 1'
#
loop_
_entity.id
_entity.type
_entity.pdbx_description
1 polymer ?
#
loop_
_entity_poly.entity_id
_entity_poly.type
_entity_poly.pdbx_seq_one_letter_code
_entity_poly.pdbx_strand_id
1 'polypeptide(L)'
;MRPEPRFDADLAGAIDRLADGFRTGRNGLIRLGDRVDMALGQISTHPGQRTQANLIEALVNRVYVAFYCNPEGAAASLTDGERDLTPDLAAANAGRDGVQGWWREAQRSATEVLLASGDRLHLARPADLHPVPGFDRWHRLHRIAGSVSMQAGYYHAFGAEVPDRYDMMAGVRLYLALGAGGAAAALAAITRRFDADQVAFTLKLPRQAGSYRRTDAGVVYLPRRVAGFAVARVLEMAGDLDLGPGTPRFTRALAPGIAIADCPPGGDSFGMHRSRLLVQALTLQAAGGGRASALAARVMAAQGIDPARPWLEPGNADLELPALSCGPRRRAAGGAETGPLAAAARIGRQLVRDALTEGGRATWVGWGVGVTETGPRRAVTSAGPDLYTGTAGVALFLGRLAAATGDGEVAATGLAALRHAVEGGASLGAEGGITGLPGIV
;
A
#
# COMPACT_ATOMS: atom_id res chain seq x y z
N MET A 1 1.19 -32.22 -16.99
CA MET A 1 1.52 -30.90 -17.59
C MET A 1 0.98 -29.83 -16.67
N ARG A 2 1.80 -28.88 -16.21
CA ARG A 2 1.25 -27.65 -15.61
C ARG A 2 0.56 -26.86 -16.72
N PRO A 3 -0.62 -26.24 -16.48
CA PRO A 3 -1.27 -25.41 -17.49
C PRO A 3 -0.32 -24.28 -17.93
N GLU A 4 -0.37 -23.90 -19.21
CA GLU A 4 0.42 -22.76 -19.67
C GLU A 4 0.02 -21.48 -18.91
N PRO A 5 0.99 -20.68 -18.47
CA PRO A 5 0.70 -19.42 -17.79
C PRO A 5 -0.01 -18.48 -18.75
N ARG A 6 -1.12 -17.88 -18.31
CA ARG A 6 -1.96 -17.03 -19.15
C ARG A 6 -2.60 -15.91 -18.35
N PHE A 7 -2.76 -14.75 -18.99
CA PHE A 7 -3.59 -13.66 -18.47
C PHE A 7 -5.08 -14.02 -18.57
N ASP A 8 -5.92 -13.24 -17.91
CA ASP A 8 -7.35 -13.19 -18.24
C ASP A 8 -7.55 -12.76 -19.71
N ALA A 9 -8.71 -13.09 -20.26
CA ALA A 9 -8.99 -12.89 -21.69
C ALA A 9 -8.96 -11.40 -22.10
N ASP A 10 -9.40 -10.51 -21.23
CA ASP A 10 -9.49 -9.08 -21.53
C ASP A 10 -8.10 -8.45 -21.58
N LEU A 11 -7.25 -8.76 -20.59
CA LEU A 11 -5.87 -8.29 -20.54
C LEU A 11 -5.04 -8.91 -21.67
N ALA A 12 -5.20 -10.21 -21.95
CA ALA A 12 -4.55 -10.86 -23.08
C ALA A 12 -4.92 -10.18 -24.41
N GLY A 13 -6.20 -9.93 -24.64
CA GLY A 13 -6.68 -9.23 -25.84
C GLY A 13 -6.17 -7.78 -25.93
N ALA A 14 -6.06 -7.08 -24.80
CA ALA A 14 -5.50 -5.74 -24.76
C ALA A 14 -4.00 -5.72 -25.11
N ILE A 15 -3.24 -6.70 -24.61
CA ILE A 15 -1.81 -6.85 -24.94
C ILE A 15 -1.61 -7.14 -26.43
N ASP A 16 -2.40 -8.05 -26.99
CA ASP A 16 -2.28 -8.39 -28.42
C ASP A 16 -2.64 -7.18 -29.30
N ARG A 17 -3.70 -6.42 -28.98
CA ARG A 17 -4.04 -5.17 -29.69
C ARG A 17 -2.93 -4.11 -29.58
N LEU A 18 -2.29 -3.99 -28.42
CA LEU A 18 -1.16 -3.09 -28.24
C LEU A 18 -0.01 -3.47 -29.18
N ALA A 19 0.30 -4.77 -29.26
CA ALA A 19 1.36 -5.30 -30.11
C ALA A 19 1.09 -5.07 -31.61
N ASP A 20 -0.16 -5.27 -32.05
CA ASP A 20 -0.56 -5.06 -33.44
C ASP A 20 -0.37 -3.61 -33.89
N GLY A 21 -0.65 -2.66 -32.99
CA GLY A 21 -0.48 -1.23 -33.21
C GLY A 21 0.95 -0.72 -33.05
N PHE A 22 1.89 -1.58 -32.65
CA PHE A 22 3.27 -1.22 -32.35
C PHE A 22 4.17 -1.38 -33.57
N ARG A 23 4.91 -0.33 -33.93
CA ARG A 23 5.93 -0.37 -34.98
C ARG A 23 7.17 0.40 -34.55
N THR A 24 8.33 -0.24 -34.65
CA THR A 24 9.64 0.39 -34.44
C THR A 24 10.32 0.62 -35.78
N GLY A 25 10.50 1.87 -36.18
CA GLY A 25 11.24 2.22 -37.39
C GLY A 25 12.76 2.11 -37.19
N ARG A 26 13.51 1.91 -38.29
CA ARG A 26 14.99 1.85 -38.29
C ARG A 26 15.66 3.10 -37.70
N ASN A 27 14.95 4.22 -37.65
CA ASN A 27 15.45 5.51 -37.15
C ASN A 27 15.22 5.69 -35.64
N GLY A 28 14.78 4.66 -34.92
CA GLY A 28 14.40 4.74 -33.49
C GLY A 28 13.05 5.42 -33.25
N LEU A 29 12.23 5.52 -34.31
CA LEU A 29 10.90 6.10 -34.27
C LEU A 29 9.90 5.04 -33.82
N ILE A 30 9.13 5.34 -32.77
CA ILE A 30 8.20 4.41 -32.13
C ILE A 30 6.80 4.87 -32.49
N ARG A 31 6.06 4.05 -33.24
CA ARG A 31 4.67 4.32 -33.57
C ARG A 31 3.77 3.39 -32.77
N LEU A 32 2.79 3.99 -32.10
CA LEU A 32 1.72 3.29 -31.41
C LEU A 32 0.39 3.92 -31.84
N GLY A 33 -0.30 3.26 -32.78
CA GLY A 33 -1.46 3.82 -33.47
C GLY A 33 -1.09 5.07 -34.30
N ASP A 34 -1.80 6.17 -34.08
CA ASP A 34 -1.57 7.45 -34.77
C ASP A 34 -0.49 8.33 -34.13
N ARG A 35 0.00 7.96 -32.94
CA ARG A 35 1.03 8.72 -32.23
C ARG A 35 2.41 8.21 -32.59
N VAL A 36 3.28 9.15 -32.96
CA VAL A 36 4.69 8.94 -33.26
C VAL A 36 5.52 9.55 -32.13
N ASP A 37 6.45 8.76 -31.60
CA ASP A 37 7.43 9.19 -30.61
C ASP A 37 8.85 8.87 -31.10
N MET A 38 9.85 9.52 -30.52
CA MET A 38 11.25 9.19 -30.76
C MET A 38 11.89 8.64 -29.49
N ALA A 39 12.77 7.65 -29.63
CA ALA A 39 13.68 7.28 -28.56
C ALA A 39 14.58 8.47 -28.20
N LEU A 40 14.15 9.27 -27.22
CA LEU A 40 14.95 10.35 -26.65
C LEU A 40 16.07 9.72 -25.81
N GLY A 41 17.18 9.39 -26.46
CA GLY A 41 18.45 9.56 -25.77
C GLY A 41 18.59 11.05 -25.45
N GLN A 42 19.20 11.38 -24.30
CA GLN A 42 19.70 12.74 -24.07
C GLN A 42 20.30 13.26 -25.38
N ILE A 43 19.99 14.52 -25.72
CA ILE A 43 20.43 15.20 -26.94
C ILE A 43 21.97 15.19 -26.94
N SER A 44 22.55 14.07 -27.34
CA SER A 44 23.95 13.97 -27.70
C SER A 44 23.96 14.45 -29.14
N THR A 45 24.66 15.54 -29.38
CA THR A 45 24.77 16.26 -30.65
C THR A 45 25.45 15.44 -31.75
N HIS A 46 25.52 14.11 -31.62
CA HIS A 46 26.17 13.17 -32.52
C HIS A 46 25.16 12.10 -32.98
N PRO A 47 24.82 12.04 -34.29
CA PRO A 47 23.80 11.14 -34.85
C PRO A 47 24.05 9.62 -34.69
N GLY A 48 25.18 9.20 -34.10
CA GLY A 48 25.63 7.80 -34.07
C GLY A 48 25.63 7.10 -32.69
N GLN A 49 25.29 7.77 -31.59
CA GLN A 49 25.32 7.16 -30.24
C GLN A 49 23.92 6.91 -29.66
N ARG A 50 23.00 6.37 -30.47
CA ARG A 50 21.73 5.83 -29.96
C ARG A 50 21.95 4.37 -29.54
N THR A 51 22.10 4.13 -28.25
CA THR A 51 22.28 2.77 -27.72
C THR A 51 20.95 2.02 -27.70
N GLN A 52 21.01 0.69 -27.84
CA GLN A 52 19.84 -0.20 -27.68
C GLN A 52 19.14 -0.01 -26.33
N ALA A 53 19.88 0.37 -25.29
CA ALA A 53 19.35 0.71 -23.97
C ALA A 53 18.40 1.91 -24.00
N ASN A 54 18.76 3.00 -24.68
CA ASN A 54 17.91 4.19 -24.79
C ASN A 54 16.60 3.90 -25.54
N LEU A 55 16.66 3.01 -26.54
CA LEU A 55 15.46 2.55 -27.25
C LEU A 55 14.55 1.76 -26.31
N ILE A 56 15.08 0.80 -25.54
CA ILE A 56 14.29 0.02 -24.59
C ILE A 56 13.63 0.93 -23.56
N GLU A 57 14.36 1.87 -22.95
CA GLU A 57 13.77 2.80 -21.98
C GLU A 57 12.64 3.65 -22.57
N ALA A 58 12.82 4.16 -23.80
CA ALA A 58 11.76 4.89 -24.49
C ALA A 58 10.53 4.02 -24.77
N LEU A 59 10.72 2.76 -25.18
CA LEU A 59 9.64 1.80 -25.38
C LEU A 59 8.91 1.52 -24.06
N VAL A 60 9.64 1.35 -22.96
CA VAL A 60 9.05 1.11 -21.62
C VAL A 60 8.21 2.31 -21.18
N ASN A 61 8.75 3.52 -21.29
CA ASN A 61 8.02 4.76 -20.99
C ASN A 61 6.75 4.89 -21.86
N ARG A 62 6.83 4.50 -23.13
CA ARG A 62 5.69 4.57 -24.05
C ARG A 62 4.59 3.58 -23.70
N VAL A 63 4.96 2.32 -23.46
CA VAL A 63 4.04 1.28 -22.99
C VAL A 63 3.43 1.70 -21.65
N TYR A 64 4.22 2.28 -20.76
CA TYR A 64 3.73 2.80 -19.49
C TYR A 64 2.65 3.88 -19.68
N VAL A 65 2.92 4.93 -20.46
CA VAL A 65 1.95 6.02 -20.65
C VAL A 65 0.70 5.58 -21.40
N ALA A 66 0.86 4.76 -22.45
CA ALA A 66 -0.23 4.44 -23.37
C ALA A 66 -1.03 3.19 -22.99
N PHE A 67 -0.41 2.22 -22.32
CA PHE A 67 -1.06 0.97 -21.95
C PHE A 67 -1.37 0.91 -20.46
N TYR A 68 -0.39 1.24 -19.61
CA TYR A 68 -0.57 1.15 -18.15
C TYR A 68 -1.41 2.32 -17.60
N CYS A 69 -1.04 3.56 -17.91
CA CYS A 69 -1.67 4.78 -17.37
C CYS A 69 -2.98 5.18 -18.05
N ASN A 70 -3.19 4.77 -19.31
CA ASN A 70 -4.32 5.23 -20.14
C ASN A 70 -4.99 4.07 -20.89
N PRO A 71 -5.54 3.08 -20.17
CA PRO A 71 -6.09 1.86 -20.74
C PRO A 71 -7.25 2.06 -21.73
N GLU A 72 -7.93 3.21 -21.68
CA GLU A 72 -9.12 3.55 -22.48
C GLU A 72 -8.83 4.61 -23.57
N GLY A 73 -7.59 5.11 -23.67
CA GLY A 73 -7.19 5.97 -24.79
C GLY A 73 -7.77 7.39 -24.80
N ALA A 74 -8.20 7.94 -23.66
CA ALA A 74 -8.75 9.29 -23.57
C ALA A 74 -7.83 10.34 -24.23
N ALA A 75 -8.39 11.10 -25.17
CA ALA A 75 -7.68 12.17 -25.88
C ALA A 75 -7.43 13.36 -24.93
N ALA A 76 -6.21 13.89 -24.96
CA ALA A 76 -5.81 15.02 -24.15
C ALA A 76 -6.35 16.34 -24.74
N SER A 77 -7.09 17.14 -23.97
CA SER A 77 -7.24 18.58 -24.25
C SER A 77 -5.95 19.31 -23.86
N LEU A 78 -5.44 20.26 -24.63
CA LEU A 78 -4.11 20.87 -24.39
C LEU A 78 -4.08 21.95 -23.28
N THR A 79 -5.21 22.28 -22.65
CA THR A 79 -5.38 23.53 -21.88
C THR A 79 -5.00 23.50 -20.40
N ASP A 80 -4.96 22.32 -19.75
CA ASP A 80 -4.77 22.24 -18.28
C ASP A 80 -3.31 22.04 -17.81
N GLY A 81 -2.33 22.20 -18.71
CA GLY A 81 -0.94 21.77 -18.50
C GLY A 81 -0.18 22.49 -17.38
N GLU A 82 -0.51 23.76 -17.10
CA GLU A 82 0.41 24.66 -16.38
C GLU A 82 0.01 25.02 -14.95
N ARG A 83 -1.20 24.65 -14.48
CA ARG A 83 -1.62 25.00 -13.12
C ARG A 83 -0.85 24.19 -12.07
N ASP A 84 -0.11 24.89 -11.21
CA ASP A 84 0.53 24.33 -10.02
C ASP A 84 -0.49 24.16 -8.89
N LEU A 85 -0.71 22.91 -8.48
CA LEU A 85 -1.62 22.51 -7.42
C LEU A 85 -0.94 22.47 -6.04
N THR A 86 0.37 22.75 -5.95
CA THR A 86 1.11 22.68 -4.67
C THR A 86 0.44 23.46 -3.52
N PRO A 87 -0.03 24.72 -3.72
CA PRO A 87 -0.70 25.45 -2.65
C PRO A 87 -2.00 24.77 -2.20
N ASP A 88 -2.81 24.31 -3.16
CA ASP A 88 -4.09 23.64 -2.92
C ASP A 88 -3.88 22.32 -2.15
N LEU A 89 -2.88 21.53 -2.55
CA LEU A 89 -2.51 20.28 -1.88
C LEU A 89 -1.96 20.53 -0.47
N ALA A 90 -1.07 21.51 -0.31
CA ALA A 90 -0.49 21.83 0.99
C ALA A 90 -1.56 22.30 2.00
N ALA A 91 -2.51 23.13 1.55
CA ALA A 91 -3.62 23.61 2.39
C ALA A 91 -4.62 22.50 2.74
N ALA A 92 -4.81 21.52 1.85
CA ALA A 92 -5.75 20.42 2.05
C ALA A 92 -5.18 19.27 2.90
N ASN A 93 -3.86 19.16 3.04
CA ASN A 93 -3.24 18.13 3.86
C ASN A 93 -3.68 18.26 5.33
N ALA A 94 -4.48 17.30 5.81
CA ALA A 94 -4.96 17.29 7.18
C ALA A 94 -3.95 16.68 8.16
N GLY A 95 -2.86 16.11 7.65
CA GLY A 95 -1.75 15.60 8.45
C GLY A 95 -1.08 16.72 9.21
N ARG A 96 -0.43 16.36 10.32
CA ARG A 96 0.29 17.31 11.18
C ARG A 96 1.71 16.86 11.40
N ASP A 97 2.61 17.83 11.41
CA ASP A 97 3.95 17.62 11.91
C ASP A 97 3.86 17.13 13.35
N GLY A 98 4.72 16.21 13.70
CA GLY A 98 4.59 15.46 14.93
C GLY A 98 5.92 15.03 15.47
N VAL A 99 5.92 14.76 16.77
CA VAL A 99 7.09 14.23 17.47
C VAL A 99 6.69 12.94 18.17
N GLN A 100 7.47 11.89 17.98
CA GLN A 100 7.29 10.61 18.67
C GLN A 100 8.55 10.22 19.42
N GLY A 101 8.38 9.61 20.60
CA GLY A 101 9.49 9.11 21.41
C GLY A 101 9.90 7.69 21.01
N TRP A 102 11.20 7.49 20.81
CA TRP A 102 11.79 6.22 20.38
C TRP A 102 13.09 5.95 21.13
N TRP A 103 13.38 4.67 21.40
CA TRP A 103 14.69 4.22 21.86
C TRP A 103 15.63 4.12 20.66
N ARG A 104 16.85 4.65 20.79
CA ARG A 104 17.93 4.44 19.82
C ARG A 104 18.63 3.13 20.14
N GLU A 105 18.52 2.16 19.24
CA GLU A 105 19.14 0.84 19.35
C GLU A 105 20.58 0.86 18.84
N ALA A 106 20.78 1.34 17.60
CA ALA A 106 22.08 1.33 16.97
C ALA A 106 22.21 2.39 15.88
N GLN A 107 23.44 2.90 15.69
CA GLN A 107 23.81 3.54 14.42
C GLN A 107 24.06 2.45 13.38
N ARG A 108 23.46 2.55 12.20
CA ARG A 108 23.69 1.59 11.09
C ARG A 108 24.68 2.12 10.08
N SER A 109 24.60 3.40 9.76
CA SER A 109 25.50 4.09 8.83
C SER A 109 25.58 5.58 9.20
N ALA A 110 26.33 6.38 8.45
CA ALA A 110 26.32 7.85 8.65
C ALA A 110 24.94 8.49 8.42
N THR A 111 24.04 7.82 7.69
CA THR A 111 22.74 8.35 7.27
C THR A 111 21.55 7.64 7.91
N GLU A 112 21.76 6.55 8.65
CA GLU A 112 20.69 5.71 9.19
C GLU A 112 20.91 5.34 10.66
N VAL A 113 19.86 5.54 11.46
CA VAL A 113 19.75 5.14 12.87
C VAL A 113 18.61 4.15 13.01
N LEU A 114 18.86 3.04 13.69
CA LEU A 114 17.84 2.09 14.08
C LEU A 114 17.20 2.52 15.41
N LEU A 115 15.89 2.67 15.39
CA LEU A 115 15.05 3.01 16.52
C LEU A 115 14.17 1.82 16.91
N ALA A 116 13.79 1.75 18.18
CA ALA A 116 12.83 0.79 18.72
C ALA A 116 11.75 1.47 19.56
N SER A 117 10.52 0.97 19.49
CA SER A 117 9.40 1.35 20.35
C SER A 117 8.54 0.12 20.59
N GLY A 118 8.76 -0.53 21.74
CA GLY A 118 8.19 -1.84 22.02
C GLY A 118 8.79 -2.92 21.11
N ASP A 119 7.95 -3.52 20.28
CA ASP A 119 8.29 -4.54 19.29
C ASP A 119 8.60 -3.98 17.89
N ARG A 120 8.32 -2.70 17.67
CA ARG A 120 8.51 -2.03 16.37
C ARG A 120 9.93 -1.51 16.23
N LEU A 121 10.47 -1.66 15.03
CA LEU A 121 11.75 -1.09 14.63
C LEU A 121 11.53 -0.01 13.57
N HIS A 122 12.36 1.02 13.54
CA HIS A 122 12.27 2.04 12.50
C HIS A 122 13.66 2.52 12.10
N LEU A 123 13.86 2.76 10.80
CA LEU A 123 15.10 3.38 10.30
C LEU A 123 14.83 4.86 10.04
N ALA A 124 15.46 5.71 10.85
CA ALA A 124 15.36 7.16 10.73
C ALA A 124 16.70 7.77 10.29
N ARG A 125 16.64 8.98 9.74
CA ARG A 125 17.84 9.77 9.49
C ARG A 125 18.28 10.45 10.78
N PRO A 126 19.60 10.59 11.04
CA PRO A 126 20.09 11.33 12.20
C PRO A 126 19.54 12.76 12.30
N ALA A 127 19.31 13.42 11.16
CA ALA A 127 18.79 14.78 11.09
C ALA A 127 17.33 14.92 11.60
N ASP A 128 16.56 13.83 11.59
CA ASP A 128 15.17 13.81 12.04
C ASP A 128 15.06 13.50 13.55
N LEU A 129 16.19 13.28 14.24
CA LEU A 129 16.24 12.87 15.64
C LEU A 129 16.73 13.99 16.55
N HIS A 130 15.99 14.22 17.63
CA HIS A 130 16.39 15.12 18.71
C HIS A 130 16.60 14.33 20.00
N PRO A 131 17.79 14.40 20.63
CA PRO A 131 18.02 13.73 21.91
C PRO A 131 17.12 14.32 23.00
N VAL A 132 16.67 13.48 23.93
CA VAL A 132 15.93 13.96 25.11
C VAL A 132 16.91 14.15 26.27
N PRO A 133 17.02 15.38 26.82
CA PRO A 133 17.91 15.64 27.95
C PRO A 133 17.64 14.70 29.12
N GLY A 134 18.70 14.11 29.68
CA GLY A 134 18.62 13.15 30.79
C GLY A 134 18.35 11.70 30.40
N PHE A 135 18.20 11.39 29.10
CA PHE A 135 17.96 10.02 28.63
C PHE A 135 18.81 9.70 27.40
N ASP A 136 20.01 9.15 27.60
CA ASP A 136 21.05 8.94 26.55
C ASP A 136 20.57 8.17 25.31
N ARG A 137 19.62 7.24 25.49
CA ARG A 137 19.08 6.42 24.39
C ARG A 137 17.70 6.87 23.92
N TRP A 138 17.05 7.83 24.57
CA TRP A 138 15.71 8.24 24.20
C TRP A 138 15.74 9.46 23.27
N HIS A 139 15.13 9.32 22.10
CA HIS A 139 15.11 10.33 21.05
C HIS A 139 13.69 10.68 20.65
N ARG A 140 13.49 11.93 20.26
CA ARG A 140 12.29 12.45 19.63
C ARG A 140 12.49 12.44 18.13
N LEU A 141 11.73 11.60 17.43
CA LEU A 141 11.65 11.57 15.97
C LEU A 141 10.70 12.69 15.52
N HIS A 142 11.24 13.71 14.85
CA HIS A 142 10.46 14.75 14.19
C HIS A 142 9.94 14.22 12.87
N ARG A 143 8.65 14.46 12.60
CA ARG A 143 8.01 14.03 11.36
C ARG A 143 7.33 15.22 10.71
N ILE A 144 7.46 15.26 9.40
CA ILE A 144 6.77 16.23 8.55
C ILE A 144 5.48 15.61 8.01
N ALA A 145 4.43 16.40 7.89
CA ALA A 145 3.15 15.98 7.32
C ALA A 145 3.18 15.92 5.80
N GLY A 146 4.06 16.69 5.15
CA GLY A 146 4.21 16.68 3.71
C GLY A 146 5.52 17.25 3.18
N SER A 147 5.84 16.92 1.93
CA SER A 147 7.09 17.31 1.27
C SER A 147 6.92 17.43 -0.24
N VAL A 148 7.63 18.40 -0.83
CA VAL A 148 7.79 18.55 -2.29
C VAL A 148 9.21 18.22 -2.76
N SER A 149 10.12 17.89 -1.84
CA SER A 149 11.54 17.65 -2.12
C SER A 149 11.89 16.17 -2.26
N MET A 150 10.99 15.25 -1.87
CA MET A 150 11.24 13.80 -2.00
C MET A 150 11.39 13.36 -3.45
N GLN A 151 10.54 13.89 -4.34
CA GLN A 151 10.56 13.57 -5.75
C GLN A 151 10.09 14.78 -6.56
N ALA A 152 10.89 15.21 -7.52
CA ALA A 152 10.54 16.31 -8.40
C ALA A 152 9.18 16.07 -9.09
N GLY A 153 8.33 17.10 -9.12
CA GLY A 153 7.00 17.05 -9.73
C GLY A 153 5.89 16.44 -8.87
N TYR A 154 6.17 15.96 -7.66
CA TYR A 154 5.18 15.35 -6.77
C TYR A 154 5.11 16.05 -5.40
N TYR A 155 3.90 16.06 -4.84
CA TYR A 155 3.63 16.36 -3.44
C TYR A 155 3.44 15.03 -2.71
N HIS A 156 4.15 14.87 -1.60
CA HIS A 156 4.03 13.72 -0.72
C HIS A 156 3.37 14.17 0.58
N ALA A 157 2.37 13.41 1.05
CA ALA A 157 1.84 13.50 2.40
C ALA A 157 2.15 12.23 3.18
N PHE A 158 2.42 12.36 4.48
CA PHE A 158 2.82 11.25 5.35
C PHE A 158 1.82 11.10 6.49
N GLY A 159 1.38 9.87 6.74
CA GLY A 159 0.47 9.58 7.85
C GLY A 159 1.16 9.70 9.20
N ALA A 160 0.40 10.08 10.24
CA ALA A 160 0.83 10.31 11.62
C ALA A 160 1.49 9.07 12.28
N GLU A 161 1.13 7.86 11.86
CA GLU A 161 1.70 6.61 12.37
C GLU A 161 3.04 6.31 11.70
N VAL A 162 4.02 5.82 12.48
CA VAL A 162 5.35 5.47 11.96
C VAL A 162 5.34 4.00 11.54
N PRO A 163 5.66 3.68 10.26
CA PRO A 163 5.74 2.30 9.82
C PRO A 163 6.93 1.59 10.48
N ASP A 164 6.74 0.31 10.77
CA ASP A 164 7.81 -0.58 11.18
C ASP A 164 8.79 -0.81 10.02
N ARG A 165 10.01 -1.24 10.30
CA ARG A 165 11.02 -1.56 9.30
C ARG A 165 10.53 -2.62 8.31
N TYR A 166 9.82 -3.64 8.80
CA TYR A 166 9.28 -4.71 7.95
C TYR A 166 8.19 -4.19 7.02
N ASP A 167 7.41 -3.21 7.47
CA ASP A 167 6.41 -2.54 6.65
C ASP A 167 7.00 -1.81 5.46
N MET A 168 8.20 -1.24 5.64
CA MET A 168 8.92 -0.56 4.57
C MET A 168 9.48 -1.55 3.54
N MET A 169 9.67 -2.82 3.92
CA MET A 169 10.17 -3.87 3.03
C MET A 169 9.05 -4.53 2.21
N ALA A 170 7.85 -4.67 2.77
CA ALA A 170 6.70 -5.31 2.13
C ALA A 170 5.51 -4.33 2.04
N GLY A 171 5.50 -3.55 0.96
CA GLY A 171 4.47 -2.55 0.70
C GLY A 171 3.48 -2.96 -0.38
N VAL A 172 2.33 -2.29 -0.37
CA VAL A 172 1.37 -2.25 -1.47
C VAL A 172 1.12 -0.81 -1.89
N ARG A 173 0.60 -0.64 -3.11
CA ARG A 173 0.22 0.64 -3.69
C ARG A 173 -1.25 0.60 -4.04
N LEU A 174 -2.01 1.49 -3.43
CA LEU A 174 -3.39 1.78 -3.82
C LEU A 174 -3.37 2.92 -4.84
N TYR A 175 -3.98 2.69 -5.98
CA TYR A 175 -4.11 3.63 -7.08
C TYR A 175 -5.48 4.27 -7.08
N LEU A 176 -5.51 5.59 -7.22
CA LEU A 176 -6.71 6.41 -7.32
C LEU A 176 -6.66 7.18 -8.63
N ALA A 177 -7.65 6.96 -9.50
CA ALA A 177 -7.81 7.66 -10.76
C ALA A 177 -8.37 9.08 -10.54
N LEU A 178 -7.59 9.93 -9.90
CA LEU A 178 -7.99 11.29 -9.54
C LEU A 178 -7.93 12.24 -10.74
N GLY A 179 -8.92 13.13 -10.83
CA GLY A 179 -8.80 14.38 -11.59
C GLY A 179 -8.07 15.47 -10.80
N ALA A 180 -7.57 16.49 -11.50
CA ALA A 180 -6.90 17.63 -10.87
C ALA A 180 -7.81 18.38 -9.87
N GLY A 181 -9.12 18.47 -10.16
CA GLY A 181 -10.10 19.10 -9.28
C GLY A 181 -10.38 18.31 -7.98
N GLY A 182 -10.36 16.98 -8.05
CA GLY A 182 -10.60 16.09 -6.91
C GLY A 182 -9.39 15.85 -6.00
N ALA A 183 -8.18 16.20 -6.46
CA ALA A 183 -6.93 15.83 -5.79
C ALA A 183 -6.80 16.36 -4.35
N ALA A 184 -7.12 17.64 -4.13
CA ALA A 184 -7.04 18.27 -2.82
C ALA A 184 -8.08 17.69 -1.84
N ALA A 185 -9.32 17.47 -2.31
CA ALA A 185 -10.37 16.85 -1.50
C ALA A 185 -10.00 15.42 -1.09
N ALA A 186 -9.49 14.62 -2.02
CA ALA A 186 -9.02 13.26 -1.75
C ALA A 186 -7.85 13.24 -0.74
N LEU A 187 -6.88 14.15 -0.90
CA LEU A 187 -5.78 14.33 0.05
C LEU A 187 -6.30 14.60 1.47
N ALA A 188 -7.23 15.55 1.62
CA ALA A 188 -7.82 15.91 2.90
C ALA A 188 -8.62 14.75 3.54
N ALA A 189 -9.37 14.00 2.73
CA ALA A 189 -10.16 12.86 3.19
C ALA A 189 -9.27 11.70 3.65
N ILE A 190 -8.30 11.31 2.83
CA ILE A 190 -7.40 10.19 3.10
C ILE A 190 -6.52 10.49 4.32
N THR A 191 -5.86 11.64 4.35
CA THR A 191 -4.97 12.00 5.47
C THR A 191 -5.71 12.03 6.80
N ARG A 192 -6.88 12.68 6.83
CA ARG A 192 -7.72 12.73 8.04
C ARG A 192 -8.19 11.36 8.49
N ARG A 193 -8.66 10.52 7.57
CA ARG A 193 -9.20 9.20 7.93
C ARG A 193 -8.09 8.27 8.39
N PHE A 194 -7.01 8.20 7.64
CA PHE A 194 -5.91 7.28 7.94
C PHE A 194 -5.20 7.69 9.23
N ASP A 195 -5.02 8.98 9.52
CA ASP A 195 -4.49 9.42 10.81
C ASP A 195 -5.43 9.09 11.97
N ALA A 196 -6.74 9.26 11.79
CA ALA A 196 -7.73 8.89 12.80
C ALA A 196 -7.78 7.38 13.10
N ASP A 197 -7.47 6.56 12.09
CA ASP A 197 -7.38 5.10 12.18
C ASP A 197 -5.95 4.62 12.45
N GLN A 198 -5.00 5.54 12.67
CA GLN A 198 -3.59 5.27 12.91
C GLN A 198 -2.94 4.40 11.80
N VAL A 199 -3.31 4.56 10.55
CA VAL A 199 -2.70 3.85 9.42
C VAL A 199 -1.41 4.57 9.04
N ALA A 200 -0.30 3.84 8.95
CA ALA A 200 0.93 4.37 8.37
C ALA A 200 0.81 4.39 6.84
N PHE A 201 1.07 5.53 6.20
CA PHE A 201 0.99 5.66 4.75
C PHE A 201 1.88 6.77 4.21
N THR A 202 2.16 6.70 2.91
CA THR A 202 2.65 7.83 2.11
C THR A 202 1.70 8.03 0.94
N LEU A 203 1.08 9.20 0.82
CA LEU A 203 0.26 9.56 -0.34
C LEU A 203 1.06 10.45 -1.27
N LYS A 204 1.14 10.07 -2.54
CA LYS A 204 1.87 10.76 -3.59
C LYS A 204 0.90 11.29 -4.64
N LEU A 205 0.98 12.59 -4.92
CA LEU A 205 0.13 13.29 -5.87
C LEU A 205 0.96 14.18 -6.81
N PRO A 206 0.66 14.25 -8.12
CA PRO A 206 1.32 15.17 -9.02
C PRO A 206 1.06 16.62 -8.64
N ARG A 207 2.05 17.49 -8.85
CA ARG A 207 1.94 18.93 -8.58
C ARG A 207 1.29 19.70 -9.73
N GLN A 208 1.39 19.20 -10.96
CA GLN A 208 0.84 19.86 -12.14
C GLN A 208 -0.51 19.26 -12.52
N ALA A 209 -1.52 20.10 -12.75
CA ALA A 209 -2.87 19.67 -13.15
C ALA A 209 -2.86 18.78 -14.40
N GLY A 210 -2.01 19.08 -15.40
CA GLY A 210 -1.85 18.27 -16.60
C GLY A 210 -1.38 16.82 -16.37
N SER A 211 -0.80 16.53 -15.19
CA SER A 211 -0.34 15.19 -14.82
C SER A 211 -1.43 14.26 -14.28
N TYR A 212 -2.66 14.73 -14.11
CA TYR A 212 -3.81 13.94 -13.63
C TYR A 212 -4.55 13.16 -14.75
N ARG A 213 -4.04 13.22 -15.98
CA ARG A 213 -4.62 12.53 -17.16
C ARG A 213 -4.20 11.06 -17.24
N ARG A 214 -4.18 10.39 -16.11
CA ARG A 214 -3.67 9.03 -15.94
C ARG A 214 -4.45 8.33 -14.84
N THR A 215 -4.69 7.04 -15.00
CA THR A 215 -5.44 6.23 -14.03
C THR A 215 -4.66 5.95 -12.73
N ASP A 216 -3.36 6.24 -12.69
CA ASP A 216 -2.51 6.13 -11.50
C ASP A 216 -2.02 7.50 -10.99
N ALA A 217 -2.85 8.54 -11.12
CA ALA A 217 -2.50 9.88 -10.66
C ALA A 217 -2.30 9.92 -9.14
N GLY A 218 -3.21 9.33 -8.35
CA GLY A 218 -3.04 9.17 -6.92
C GLY A 218 -2.43 7.83 -6.55
N VAL A 219 -1.38 7.84 -5.73
CA VAL A 219 -0.75 6.62 -5.23
C VAL A 219 -0.61 6.68 -3.71
N VAL A 220 -1.24 5.75 -3.01
CA VAL A 220 -1.07 5.56 -1.56
C VAL A 220 -0.21 4.32 -1.31
N TYR A 221 0.97 4.54 -0.73
CA TYR A 221 1.85 3.47 -0.28
C TYR A 221 1.44 3.04 1.12
N LEU A 222 1.21 1.75 1.30
CA LEU A 222 0.72 1.16 2.54
C LEU A 222 1.59 -0.05 2.93
N PRO A 223 1.82 -0.29 4.23
CA PRO A 223 2.29 -1.58 4.69
C PRO A 223 1.33 -2.67 4.28
N ARG A 224 1.84 -3.80 3.76
CA ARG A 224 0.99 -4.92 3.32
C ARG A 224 0.04 -5.40 4.43
N ARG A 225 0.52 -5.48 5.67
CA ARG A 225 -0.23 -6.05 6.80
C ARG A 225 -1.55 -5.31 7.09
N VAL A 226 -1.58 -3.98 6.90
CA VAL A 226 -2.77 -3.15 7.16
C VAL A 226 -3.53 -2.80 5.89
N ALA A 227 -3.09 -3.31 4.73
CA ALA A 227 -3.61 -2.91 3.43
C ALA A 227 -5.10 -3.23 3.27
N GLY A 228 -5.56 -4.42 3.70
CA GLY A 228 -6.98 -4.80 3.61
C GLY A 228 -7.89 -3.83 4.37
N PHE A 229 -7.49 -3.45 5.59
CA PHE A 229 -8.17 -2.46 6.40
C PHE A 229 -8.17 -1.07 5.74
N ALA A 230 -7.01 -0.59 5.29
CA ALA A 230 -6.88 0.72 4.65
C ALA A 230 -7.67 0.81 3.34
N VAL A 231 -7.68 -0.26 2.53
CA VAL A 231 -8.52 -0.36 1.33
C VAL A 231 -9.99 -0.25 1.67
N ALA A 232 -10.46 -0.94 2.71
CA ALA A 232 -11.85 -0.86 3.14
C ALA A 232 -12.24 0.58 3.52
N ARG A 233 -11.36 1.32 4.21
CA ARG A 233 -11.57 2.75 4.49
C ARG A 233 -11.72 3.59 3.22
N VAL A 234 -10.90 3.34 2.20
CA VAL A 234 -11.00 4.08 0.93
C VAL A 234 -12.28 3.72 0.19
N LEU A 235 -12.67 2.45 0.17
CA LEU A 235 -13.93 2.00 -0.44
C LEU A 235 -15.15 2.60 0.26
N GLU A 236 -15.12 2.74 1.59
CA GLU A 236 -16.18 3.40 2.37
C GLU A 236 -16.39 4.86 1.94
N MET A 237 -15.31 5.58 1.57
CA MET A 237 -15.38 6.99 1.15
C MET A 237 -15.39 7.17 -0.37
N ALA A 238 -15.35 6.08 -1.16
CA ALA A 238 -15.16 6.16 -2.61
C ALA A 238 -16.23 6.99 -3.31
N GLY A 239 -17.47 6.96 -2.81
CA GLY A 239 -18.58 7.77 -3.34
C GLY A 239 -18.45 9.28 -3.12
N ASP A 240 -17.63 9.70 -2.15
CA ASP A 240 -17.34 11.10 -1.87
C ASP A 240 -16.09 11.60 -2.63
N LEU A 241 -15.36 10.69 -3.28
CA LEU A 241 -14.15 11.00 -4.04
C LEU A 241 -14.49 11.17 -5.52
N ASP A 242 -14.00 12.25 -6.12
CA ASP A 242 -14.07 12.47 -7.56
C ASP A 242 -13.03 11.60 -8.28
N LEU A 243 -13.42 10.36 -8.58
CA LEU A 243 -12.61 9.34 -9.23
C LEU A 243 -13.11 9.06 -10.64
N GLY A 244 -12.19 9.04 -11.60
CA GLY A 244 -12.45 8.53 -12.94
C GLY A 244 -12.71 7.02 -12.93
N PRO A 245 -13.37 6.46 -13.95
CA PRO A 245 -13.79 5.05 -13.94
C PRO A 245 -12.64 4.06 -14.14
N GLY A 246 -11.57 4.46 -14.85
CA GLY A 246 -10.49 3.57 -15.29
C GLY A 246 -9.49 3.21 -14.19
N THR A 247 -8.89 2.02 -14.30
CA THR A 247 -7.83 1.54 -13.39
C THR A 247 -6.57 1.17 -14.19
N PRO A 248 -5.35 1.34 -13.63
CA PRO A 248 -4.13 0.99 -14.35
C PRO A 248 -4.07 -0.49 -14.75
N ARG A 249 -3.51 -0.83 -15.91
CA ARG A 249 -3.36 -2.24 -16.33
C ARG A 249 -2.42 -3.00 -15.38
N PHE A 250 -2.58 -4.33 -15.32
CA PHE A 250 -1.84 -5.23 -14.42
C PHE A 250 -2.13 -5.07 -12.92
N THR A 251 -3.03 -4.17 -12.54
CA THR A 251 -3.47 -4.01 -11.14
C THR A 251 -4.76 -4.79 -10.89
N ARG A 252 -5.04 -5.09 -9.62
CA ARG A 252 -6.34 -5.64 -9.21
C ARG A 252 -7.33 -4.49 -9.07
N ALA A 253 -8.34 -4.44 -9.93
CA ALA A 253 -9.43 -3.49 -9.79
C ALA A 253 -10.28 -3.82 -8.55
N LEU A 254 -10.58 -2.81 -7.74
CA LEU A 254 -11.36 -2.96 -6.50
C LEU A 254 -12.73 -2.28 -6.61
N ALA A 255 -12.76 -1.11 -7.23
CA ALA A 255 -13.94 -0.32 -7.56
C ALA A 255 -13.60 0.59 -8.74
N PRO A 256 -14.57 1.26 -9.40
CA PRO A 256 -14.27 2.26 -10.42
C PRO A 256 -13.24 3.28 -9.90
N GLY A 257 -12.13 3.44 -10.63
CA GLY A 257 -11.04 4.34 -10.26
C GLY A 257 -10.15 3.91 -9.10
N ILE A 258 -10.37 2.74 -8.51
CA ILE A 258 -9.59 2.24 -7.36
C ILE A 258 -8.97 0.89 -7.71
N ALA A 259 -7.66 0.79 -7.61
CA ALA A 259 -6.94 -0.45 -7.88
C ALA A 259 -5.76 -0.66 -6.95
N ILE A 260 -5.30 -1.90 -6.80
CA ILE A 260 -4.19 -2.23 -5.91
C ILE A 260 -3.15 -3.12 -6.60
N ALA A 261 -1.89 -2.94 -6.20
CA ALA A 261 -0.81 -3.84 -6.55
C ALA A 261 0.29 -3.86 -5.49
N ASP A 262 1.10 -4.90 -5.49
CA ASP A 262 2.26 -5.03 -4.62
C ASP A 262 3.39 -4.09 -5.07
N CYS A 263 4.24 -3.68 -4.13
CA CYS A 263 5.48 -2.98 -4.45
C CYS A 263 6.52 -3.99 -5.00
N PRO A 264 7.07 -3.78 -6.21
CA PRO A 264 8.18 -4.59 -6.69
C PRO A 264 9.42 -4.45 -5.81
N PRO A 265 10.28 -5.48 -5.72
CA PRO A 265 11.56 -5.38 -5.06
C PRO A 265 12.44 -4.31 -5.73
N GLY A 266 13.27 -3.61 -4.95
CA GLY A 266 14.19 -2.58 -5.46
C GLY A 266 13.61 -1.17 -5.61
N GLY A 267 12.34 -0.95 -5.25
CA GLY A 267 11.75 0.39 -5.18
C GLY A 267 11.27 0.97 -6.52
N ASP A 268 11.32 0.20 -7.59
CA ASP A 268 10.86 0.59 -8.93
C ASP A 268 9.37 1.00 -8.95
N SER A 269 9.01 1.85 -9.92
CA SER A 269 7.60 2.09 -10.26
C SER A 269 6.96 0.79 -10.78
N PHE A 270 5.81 0.41 -10.23
CA PHE A 270 5.14 -0.87 -10.52
C PHE A 270 4.75 -0.94 -11.99
N GLY A 271 4.12 0.13 -12.49
CA GLY A 271 3.76 0.21 -13.91
C GLY A 271 4.98 0.20 -14.82
N MET A 272 6.10 0.81 -14.42
CA MET A 272 7.35 0.73 -15.20
C MET A 272 7.91 -0.69 -15.21
N HIS A 273 7.89 -1.36 -14.06
CA HIS A 273 8.34 -2.74 -13.93
C HIS A 273 7.51 -3.69 -14.82
N ARG A 274 6.18 -3.64 -14.74
CA ARG A 274 5.30 -4.47 -15.59
C ARG A 274 5.39 -4.08 -17.08
N SER A 275 5.56 -2.80 -17.40
CA SER A 275 5.78 -2.33 -18.77
C SER A 275 7.10 -2.85 -19.34
N ARG A 276 8.16 -2.94 -18.52
CA ARG A 276 9.46 -3.51 -18.93
C ARG A 276 9.36 -4.98 -19.31
N LEU A 277 8.63 -5.77 -18.52
CA LEU A 277 8.36 -7.18 -18.85
C LEU A 277 7.55 -7.31 -20.14
N LEU A 278 6.58 -6.42 -20.37
CA LEU A 278 5.84 -6.40 -21.63
C LEU A 278 6.73 -6.02 -22.82
N VAL A 279 7.61 -5.03 -22.70
CA VAL A 279 8.56 -4.67 -23.77
C VAL A 279 9.53 -5.81 -24.10
N GLN A 280 9.97 -6.57 -23.11
CA GLN A 280 10.76 -7.78 -23.34
C GLN A 280 9.99 -8.79 -24.20
N ALA A 281 8.71 -9.02 -23.88
CA ALA A 281 7.85 -9.91 -24.67
C ALA A 281 7.61 -9.40 -26.10
N LEU A 282 7.40 -8.09 -26.29
CA LEU A 282 7.26 -7.49 -27.62
C LEU A 282 8.55 -7.63 -28.45
N THR A 283 9.70 -7.58 -27.80
CA THR A 283 11.01 -7.77 -28.47
C THR A 283 11.19 -9.22 -28.89
N LEU A 284 10.82 -10.18 -28.05
CA LEU A 284 10.80 -11.61 -28.41
C LEU A 284 9.84 -11.89 -29.56
N GLN A 285 8.66 -11.26 -29.54
CA GLN A 285 7.67 -11.37 -30.62
C GLN A 285 8.21 -10.85 -31.95
N ALA A 286 8.89 -9.70 -31.94
CA ALA A 286 9.47 -9.12 -33.14
C ALA A 286 10.57 -10.01 -33.76
N ALA A 287 11.27 -10.81 -32.95
CA ALA A 287 12.33 -11.71 -33.40
C ALA A 287 11.83 -13.09 -33.85
N GLY A 288 10.81 -13.64 -33.19
CA GLY A 288 10.39 -15.03 -33.36
C GLY A 288 8.90 -15.25 -33.67
N GLY A 289 8.11 -14.19 -33.77
CA GLY A 289 6.65 -14.27 -33.94
C GLY A 289 5.91 -14.75 -32.68
N GLY A 290 4.65 -15.16 -32.84
CA GLY A 290 3.77 -15.61 -31.76
C GLY A 290 2.86 -14.51 -31.20
N ARG A 291 1.98 -14.89 -30.26
CA ARG A 291 1.08 -13.94 -29.58
C ARG A 291 1.82 -13.21 -28.47
N ALA A 292 1.73 -11.88 -28.46
CA ALA A 292 2.38 -11.01 -27.48
C ALA A 292 1.96 -11.37 -26.05
N SER A 293 0.67 -11.63 -25.84
CA SER A 293 0.10 -12.04 -24.56
C SER A 293 0.71 -13.34 -24.02
N ALA A 294 0.88 -14.37 -24.87
CA ALA A 294 1.51 -15.63 -24.47
C ALA A 294 3.00 -15.45 -24.11
N LEU A 295 3.73 -14.63 -24.88
CA LEU A 295 5.13 -14.32 -24.59
C LEU A 295 5.27 -13.52 -23.29
N ALA A 296 4.40 -12.52 -23.06
CA ALA A 296 4.39 -11.73 -21.84
C ALA A 296 4.07 -12.59 -20.61
N ALA A 297 3.14 -13.54 -20.74
CA ALA A 297 2.83 -14.48 -19.67
C ALA A 297 4.05 -15.36 -19.33
N ARG A 298 4.78 -15.86 -20.34
CA ARG A 298 6.02 -16.62 -20.15
C ARG A 298 7.13 -15.80 -19.51
N VAL A 299 7.32 -14.55 -19.94
CA VAL A 299 8.32 -13.62 -19.35
C VAL A 299 8.01 -13.35 -17.88
N MET A 300 6.75 -13.09 -17.53
CA MET A 300 6.34 -12.88 -16.13
C MET A 300 6.50 -14.15 -15.29
N ALA A 301 6.06 -15.30 -15.81
CA ALA A 301 6.19 -16.58 -15.11
C ALA A 301 7.66 -16.97 -14.86
N ALA A 302 8.58 -16.63 -15.77
CA ALA A 302 10.01 -16.83 -15.58
C ALA A 302 10.60 -16.00 -14.41
N GLN A 303 9.93 -14.90 -14.03
CA GLN A 303 10.27 -14.08 -12.87
C GLN A 303 9.47 -14.49 -11.61
N GLY A 304 8.71 -15.59 -11.66
CA GLY A 304 7.85 -16.05 -10.57
C GLY A 304 6.55 -15.26 -10.41
N ILE A 305 6.22 -14.36 -11.34
CA ILE A 305 4.98 -13.59 -11.33
C ILE A 305 3.89 -14.40 -12.03
N ASP A 306 2.77 -14.63 -11.35
CA ASP A 306 1.60 -15.30 -11.92
C ASP A 306 0.86 -14.37 -12.90
N PRO A 307 0.77 -14.69 -14.20
CA PRO A 307 0.06 -13.86 -15.17
C PRO A 307 -1.44 -13.79 -14.95
N ALA A 308 -2.04 -14.73 -14.21
CA ALA A 308 -3.45 -14.61 -13.82
C ALA A 308 -3.65 -13.56 -12.71
N ARG A 309 -2.58 -13.19 -12.00
CA ARG A 309 -2.58 -12.28 -10.86
C ARG A 309 -1.38 -11.32 -10.92
N PRO A 310 -1.23 -10.55 -12.00
CA PRO A 310 -0.02 -9.76 -12.27
C PRO A 310 0.22 -8.62 -11.27
N TRP A 311 -0.77 -8.32 -10.43
CA TRP A 311 -0.69 -7.34 -9.35
C TRP A 311 0.08 -7.84 -8.13
N LEU A 312 0.32 -9.16 -8.01
CA LEU A 312 1.06 -9.74 -6.89
C LEU A 312 2.53 -9.88 -7.20
N GLU A 313 3.36 -9.70 -6.17
CA GLU A 313 4.75 -10.13 -6.21
C GLU A 313 4.89 -11.61 -5.83
N PRO A 314 5.96 -12.29 -6.29
CA PRO A 314 6.17 -13.71 -6.01
C PRO A 314 6.10 -14.05 -4.51
N GLY A 315 5.33 -15.06 -4.16
CA GLY A 315 5.18 -15.53 -2.78
C GLY A 315 4.12 -14.82 -1.94
N ASN A 316 3.51 -13.74 -2.45
CA ASN A 316 2.44 -13.05 -1.74
C ASN A 316 1.06 -13.68 -2.01
N ALA A 317 0.25 -13.87 -0.96
CA ALA A 317 -1.17 -14.20 -1.07
C ALA A 317 -2.00 -12.97 -1.47
N ASP A 318 -3.25 -13.11 -1.93
CA ASP A 318 -4.07 -11.89 -2.13
C ASP A 318 -4.37 -11.20 -0.81
N LEU A 319 -4.74 -9.94 -0.91
CA LEU A 319 -5.37 -9.25 0.20
C LEU A 319 -6.81 -9.74 0.34
N GLU A 320 -7.12 -10.26 1.53
CA GLU A 320 -8.49 -10.39 2.00
C GLU A 320 -9.03 -8.99 2.33
N LEU A 321 -10.15 -8.65 1.71
CA LEU A 321 -10.82 -7.38 1.96
C LEU A 321 -11.95 -7.67 2.95
N PRO A 322 -12.04 -6.94 4.07
CA PRO A 322 -13.13 -7.15 5.02
C PRO A 322 -14.46 -6.86 4.30
N ALA A 323 -15.49 -7.63 4.64
CA ALA A 323 -16.83 -7.37 4.14
C ALA A 323 -17.25 -5.96 4.54
N LEU A 324 -17.46 -5.10 3.55
CA LEU A 324 -17.92 -3.73 3.78
C LEU A 324 -19.35 -3.79 4.33
N SER A 325 -19.51 -3.70 5.66
CA SER A 325 -20.81 -3.50 6.25
C SER A 325 -21.22 -2.04 6.00
N CYS A 326 -22.03 -1.83 4.96
CA CYS A 326 -22.66 -0.55 4.67
C CYS A 326 -23.73 -0.27 5.74
N GLY A 327 -23.32 0.42 6.79
CA GLY A 327 -24.22 0.99 7.79
C GLY A 327 -23.83 2.44 8.04
N PRO A 328 -24.79 3.34 8.34
CA PRO A 328 -24.47 4.72 8.69
C PRO A 328 -23.58 4.72 9.93
N ARG A 329 -22.28 4.90 9.73
CA ARG A 329 -21.33 5.06 10.83
C ARG A 329 -21.59 6.41 11.46
N ARG A 330 -22.07 6.39 12.70
CA ARG A 330 -22.15 7.58 13.51
C ARG A 330 -20.72 8.12 13.67
N ARG A 331 -20.45 9.32 13.13
CA ARG A 331 -19.15 9.99 13.29
C ARG A 331 -18.80 9.96 14.78
N ALA A 332 -17.73 9.28 15.16
CA ALA A 332 -17.10 9.54 16.43
C ALA A 332 -16.72 11.01 16.42
N ALA A 333 -17.26 11.78 17.37
CA ALA A 333 -17.02 13.21 17.45
C ALA A 333 -15.51 13.45 17.45
N GLY A 334 -15.04 14.16 16.42
CA GLY A 334 -13.66 14.63 16.32
C GLY A 334 -13.43 15.75 17.30
N GLY A 335 -13.30 15.40 18.58
CA GLY A 335 -12.69 16.23 19.61
C GLY A 335 -11.46 15.51 20.10
N ALA A 336 -10.38 16.24 20.36
CA ALA A 336 -9.28 15.74 21.19
C ALA A 336 -9.81 15.61 22.62
N GLU A 337 -10.62 14.58 22.87
CA GLU A 337 -11.03 14.23 24.22
C GLU A 337 -9.83 13.61 24.92
N THR A 338 -9.27 14.34 25.87
CA THR A 338 -8.23 13.83 26.75
C THR A 338 -8.93 13.02 27.84
N GLY A 339 -8.60 11.74 27.95
CA GLY A 339 -9.17 10.90 29.02
C GLY A 339 -9.02 9.39 28.77
N PRO A 340 -9.34 8.57 29.78
CA PRO A 340 -9.20 7.12 29.69
C PRO A 340 -10.00 6.49 28.54
N LEU A 341 -11.22 6.97 28.26
CA LEU A 341 -12.05 6.45 27.18
C LEU A 341 -11.46 6.74 25.80
N ALA A 342 -10.92 7.94 25.58
CA ALA A 342 -10.26 8.27 24.33
C ALA A 342 -8.96 7.47 24.12
N ALA A 343 -8.21 7.24 25.20
CA ALA A 343 -7.06 6.34 25.16
C ALA A 343 -7.48 4.90 24.82
N ALA A 344 -8.56 4.40 25.44
CA ALA A 344 -9.12 3.09 25.13
C ALA A 344 -9.62 3.00 23.69
N ALA A 345 -10.29 4.04 23.17
CA ALA A 345 -10.74 4.09 21.79
C ALA A 345 -9.57 4.03 20.80
N ARG A 346 -8.47 4.74 21.08
CA ARG A 346 -7.25 4.68 20.28
C ARG A 346 -6.65 3.27 20.27
N ILE A 347 -6.51 2.65 21.44
CA ILE A 347 -6.02 1.26 21.56
C ILE A 347 -6.95 0.30 20.81
N GLY A 348 -8.26 0.46 20.95
CA GLY A 348 -9.26 -0.34 20.24
C GLY A 348 -9.13 -0.25 18.73
N ARG A 349 -8.97 0.96 18.17
CA ARG A 349 -8.75 1.14 16.72
C ARG A 349 -7.47 0.46 16.25
N GLN A 350 -6.39 0.59 17.01
CA GLN A 350 -5.14 -0.10 16.73
C GLN A 350 -5.35 -1.63 16.70
N LEU A 351 -6.05 -2.21 17.68
CA LEU A 351 -6.35 -3.64 17.70
C LEU A 351 -7.22 -4.09 16.52
N VAL A 352 -8.23 -3.30 16.15
CA VAL A 352 -9.07 -3.57 14.96
C VAL A 352 -8.23 -3.55 13.68
N ARG A 353 -7.36 -2.54 13.52
CA ARG A 353 -6.49 -2.38 12.36
C ARG A 353 -5.48 -3.53 12.23
N ASP A 354 -4.92 -3.98 13.35
CA ASP A 354 -3.83 -4.96 13.38
C ASP A 354 -4.32 -6.42 13.47
N ALA A 355 -5.64 -6.65 13.53
CA ALA A 355 -6.21 -7.98 13.63
C ALA A 355 -5.94 -8.82 12.37
N LEU A 356 -5.46 -10.04 12.57
CA LEU A 356 -5.38 -11.07 11.54
C LEU A 356 -6.67 -11.88 11.58
N THR A 357 -7.44 -11.84 10.49
CA THR A 357 -8.77 -12.44 10.45
C THR A 357 -8.84 -13.60 9.47
N GLU A 358 -9.50 -14.70 9.85
CA GLU A 358 -9.81 -15.82 8.97
C GLU A 358 -11.05 -16.57 9.47
N GLY A 359 -12.01 -16.85 8.57
CA GLY A 359 -13.20 -17.63 8.93
C GLY A 359 -14.06 -17.01 10.03
N GLY A 360 -14.11 -15.67 10.10
CA GLY A 360 -14.86 -14.96 11.15
C GLY A 360 -14.22 -14.99 12.53
N ARG A 361 -12.93 -15.32 12.61
CA ARG A 361 -12.09 -15.32 13.82
C ARG A 361 -11.01 -14.26 13.68
N ALA A 362 -10.49 -13.77 14.80
CA ALA A 362 -9.41 -12.79 14.83
C ALA A 362 -8.33 -13.18 15.83
N THR A 363 -7.06 -12.99 15.44
CA THR A 363 -5.89 -13.12 16.33
C THR A 363 -4.89 -12.00 16.05
N TRP A 364 -3.85 -11.93 16.87
CA TRP A 364 -2.75 -10.97 16.74
C TRP A 364 -1.43 -11.70 16.86
N VAL A 365 -0.39 -11.12 16.29
CA VAL A 365 0.98 -11.60 16.47
C VAL A 365 1.70 -10.64 17.41
N GLY A 366 2.40 -11.20 18.39
CA GLY A 366 3.14 -10.42 19.39
C GLY A 366 4.25 -11.22 20.02
N TRP A 367 4.96 -10.60 20.96
CA TRP A 367 5.97 -11.30 21.74
C TRP A 367 5.33 -12.26 22.74
N GLY A 368 5.66 -13.53 22.59
CA GLY A 368 5.32 -14.58 23.52
C GLY A 368 6.55 -15.40 23.92
N VAL A 369 6.28 -16.51 24.58
CA VAL A 369 7.29 -17.52 24.92
C VAL A 369 7.11 -18.68 23.94
N GLY A 370 8.05 -18.82 23.00
CA GLY A 370 8.13 -19.99 22.12
C GLY A 370 8.94 -21.09 22.78
N VAL A 371 8.54 -22.35 22.61
CA VAL A 371 9.31 -23.50 23.10
C VAL A 371 10.27 -23.93 22.01
N THR A 372 11.58 -23.89 22.29
CA THR A 372 12.63 -24.46 21.42
C THR A 372 13.17 -25.74 22.04
N GLU A 373 13.94 -26.53 21.27
CA GLU A 373 14.67 -27.68 21.81
C GLU A 373 15.57 -27.32 23.02
N THR A 374 16.02 -26.06 23.09
CA THR A 374 16.84 -25.53 24.19
C THR A 374 16.03 -24.90 25.33
N GLY A 375 14.71 -25.06 25.33
CA GLY A 375 13.79 -24.48 26.32
C GLY A 375 13.06 -23.23 25.83
N PRO A 376 12.34 -22.54 26.74
CA PRO A 376 11.52 -21.39 26.41
C PRO A 376 12.38 -20.20 26.00
N ARG A 377 12.07 -19.59 24.85
CA ARG A 377 12.72 -18.38 24.36
C ARG A 377 11.67 -17.35 23.97
N ARG A 378 12.05 -16.06 24.07
CA ARG A 378 11.23 -14.99 23.47
C ARG A 378 11.11 -15.25 21.98
N ALA A 379 9.88 -15.37 21.52
CA ALA A 379 9.55 -15.59 20.12
C ALA A 379 8.37 -14.71 19.75
N VAL A 380 8.24 -14.44 18.46
CA VAL A 380 7.04 -13.84 17.89
C VAL A 380 6.05 -14.96 17.65
N THR A 381 4.90 -14.93 18.34
CA THR A 381 3.88 -15.97 18.30
C THR A 381 2.51 -15.37 18.06
N SER A 382 1.56 -16.17 17.57
CA SER A 382 0.14 -15.79 17.62
C SER A 382 -0.34 -15.73 19.07
N ALA A 383 -1.27 -14.83 19.36
CA ALA A 383 -1.94 -14.73 20.65
C ALA A 383 -2.70 -16.03 20.95
N GLY A 384 -2.50 -16.57 22.16
CA GLY A 384 -3.23 -17.74 22.64
C GLY A 384 -4.71 -17.46 22.92
N PRO A 385 -5.47 -18.44 23.43
CA PRO A 385 -6.88 -18.28 23.74
C PRO A 385 -7.17 -17.67 25.13
N ASP A 386 -6.17 -17.59 26.03
CA ASP A 386 -6.36 -17.20 27.43
C ASP A 386 -6.72 -15.72 27.67
N LEU A 387 -7.09 -15.37 28.90
CA LEU A 387 -7.47 -14.01 29.30
C LEU A 387 -6.26 -13.10 29.58
N TYR A 388 -5.09 -13.68 29.91
CA TYR A 388 -3.93 -12.91 30.37
C TYR A 388 -3.20 -12.23 29.22
N THR A 389 -2.81 -13.02 28.23
CA THR A 389 -2.05 -12.60 27.04
C THR A 389 -2.78 -12.92 25.74
N GLY A 390 -3.89 -13.65 25.83
CA GLY A 390 -4.60 -14.20 24.70
C GLY A 390 -5.78 -13.37 24.19
N THR A 391 -6.43 -13.95 23.20
CA THR A 391 -7.56 -13.38 22.46
C THR A 391 -8.82 -13.19 23.31
N ALA A 392 -9.01 -13.94 24.41
CA ALA A 392 -10.12 -13.69 25.33
C ALA A 392 -9.96 -12.35 26.07
N GLY A 393 -8.73 -12.00 26.47
CA GLY A 393 -8.45 -10.70 27.10
C GLY A 393 -8.73 -9.53 26.16
N VAL A 394 -8.32 -9.68 24.90
CA VAL A 394 -8.61 -8.71 23.84
C VAL A 394 -10.12 -8.62 23.58
N ALA A 395 -10.82 -9.76 23.50
CA ALA A 395 -12.27 -9.80 23.33
C ALA A 395 -13.01 -9.08 24.46
N LEU A 396 -12.60 -9.29 25.72
CA LEU A 396 -13.17 -8.61 26.88
C LEU A 396 -12.98 -7.09 26.78
N PHE A 397 -11.76 -6.64 26.47
CA PHE A 397 -11.46 -5.23 26.30
C PHE A 397 -12.30 -4.59 25.18
N LEU A 398 -12.31 -5.20 23.99
CA LEU A 398 -13.07 -4.68 22.84
C LEU A 398 -14.58 -4.73 23.09
N GLY A 399 -15.10 -5.77 23.74
CA GLY A 399 -16.51 -5.86 24.12
C GLY A 399 -16.94 -4.74 25.08
N ARG A 400 -16.12 -4.43 26.08
CA ARG A 400 -16.35 -3.30 26.99
C ARG A 400 -16.26 -1.95 26.28
N LEU A 401 -15.28 -1.79 25.40
CA LEU A 401 -15.14 -0.57 24.60
C LEU A 401 -16.35 -0.38 23.68
N ALA A 402 -16.78 -1.43 22.97
CA ALA A 402 -17.96 -1.40 22.11
C ALA A 402 -19.24 -1.04 22.89
N ALA A 403 -19.41 -1.57 24.11
CA ALA A 403 -20.53 -1.19 24.96
C ALA A 403 -20.50 0.30 25.36
N ALA A 404 -19.32 0.87 25.55
CA ALA A 404 -19.15 2.28 25.92
C ALA A 404 -19.27 3.25 24.73
N THR A 405 -18.86 2.84 23.53
CA THR A 405 -18.79 3.71 22.35
C THR A 405 -19.91 3.48 21.33
N GLY A 406 -20.51 2.29 21.33
CA GLY A 406 -21.41 1.83 20.27
C GLY A 406 -20.72 1.52 18.95
N ASP A 407 -19.39 1.35 18.94
CA ASP A 407 -18.61 1.11 17.72
C ASP A 407 -18.78 -0.36 17.25
N GLY A 408 -19.45 -0.52 16.10
CA GLY A 408 -19.75 -1.83 15.53
C GLY A 408 -18.53 -2.58 15.00
N GLU A 409 -17.46 -1.89 14.58
CA GLU A 409 -16.23 -2.58 14.16
C GLU A 409 -15.50 -3.16 15.35
N VAL A 410 -15.39 -2.37 16.43
CA VAL A 410 -14.83 -2.83 17.70
C VAL A 410 -15.61 -4.04 18.23
N ALA A 411 -16.94 -4.00 18.14
CA ALA A 411 -17.79 -5.13 18.52
C ALA A 411 -17.52 -6.37 17.67
N ALA A 412 -17.46 -6.21 16.34
CA ALA A 412 -17.24 -7.32 15.41
C ALA A 412 -15.86 -7.97 15.60
N THR A 413 -14.80 -7.18 15.77
CA THR A 413 -13.45 -7.69 16.06
C THR A 413 -13.40 -8.36 17.43
N GLY A 414 -14.06 -7.80 18.45
CA GLY A 414 -14.16 -8.42 19.77
C GLY A 414 -14.84 -9.79 19.71
N LEU A 415 -15.93 -9.92 18.95
CA LEU A 415 -16.60 -11.20 18.74
C LEU A 415 -15.73 -12.20 17.98
N ALA A 416 -15.01 -11.75 16.96
CA ALA A 416 -14.09 -12.60 16.20
C ALA A 416 -12.93 -13.11 17.08
N ALA A 417 -12.42 -12.27 17.99
CA ALA A 417 -11.42 -12.67 18.99
C ALA A 417 -11.98 -13.68 19.99
N LEU A 418 -13.22 -13.50 20.44
CA LEU A 418 -13.88 -14.45 21.33
C LEU A 418 -14.07 -15.82 20.67
N ARG A 419 -14.46 -15.85 19.38
CA ARG A 419 -14.57 -17.10 18.61
C ARG A 419 -13.24 -17.83 18.52
N HIS A 420 -12.15 -17.10 18.25
CA HIS A 420 -10.80 -17.67 18.27
C HIS A 420 -10.45 -18.26 19.64
N ALA A 421 -10.75 -17.54 20.73
CA ALA A 421 -10.50 -18.02 22.09
C ALA A 421 -11.29 -19.30 22.41
N VAL A 422 -12.59 -19.33 22.11
CA VAL A 422 -13.46 -20.50 22.37
C VAL A 422 -12.97 -21.75 21.63
N GLU A 423 -12.59 -21.62 20.37
CA GLU A 423 -12.05 -22.76 19.60
C GLU A 423 -10.67 -23.21 20.12
N GLY A 424 -9.83 -22.26 20.54
CA GLY A 424 -8.53 -22.57 21.13
C GLY A 424 -8.60 -23.09 22.57
N GLY A 425 -9.73 -22.94 23.26
CA GLY A 425 -9.88 -23.23 24.69
C GLY A 425 -9.56 -24.67 25.08
N ALA A 426 -9.72 -25.63 24.14
CA ALA A 426 -9.34 -27.03 24.35
C ALA A 426 -7.84 -27.25 24.61
N SER A 427 -6.99 -26.27 24.26
CA SER A 427 -5.55 -26.29 24.54
C SER A 427 -5.19 -25.77 25.95
N LEU A 428 -6.14 -25.21 26.70
CA LEU A 428 -5.93 -24.70 28.05
C LEU A 428 -6.20 -25.76 29.12
N GLY A 429 -5.60 -25.57 30.29
CA GLY A 429 -5.93 -26.36 31.48
C GLY A 429 -7.40 -26.18 31.89
N ALA A 430 -7.98 -27.24 32.47
CA ALA A 430 -9.37 -27.23 32.95
C ALA A 430 -9.59 -26.30 34.16
N GLU A 431 -8.52 -25.90 34.84
CA GLU A 431 -8.54 -25.04 36.02
C GLU A 431 -7.86 -23.69 35.77
N GLY A 432 -8.34 -22.65 36.44
CA GLY A 432 -7.78 -21.29 36.42
C GLY A 432 -8.61 -20.26 35.65
N GLY A 433 -9.10 -19.22 36.33
CA GLY A 433 -9.99 -18.20 35.74
C GLY A 433 -9.31 -17.17 34.83
N ILE A 434 -7.99 -17.16 34.73
CA ILE A 434 -7.22 -16.20 33.90
C ILE A 434 -6.47 -16.91 32.78
N THR A 435 -5.83 -18.05 33.08
CA THR A 435 -5.04 -18.84 32.11
C THR A 435 -5.72 -20.13 31.67
N GLY A 436 -6.87 -20.47 32.24
CA GLY A 436 -7.61 -21.70 31.98
C GLY A 436 -8.96 -21.46 31.30
N LEU A 437 -9.63 -22.55 30.94
CA LEU A 437 -10.91 -22.53 30.24
C LEU A 437 -12.00 -21.65 30.90
N PRO A 438 -12.12 -21.56 32.25
CA PRO A 438 -13.10 -20.69 32.90
C PRO A 438 -12.94 -19.19 32.63
N GLY A 439 -11.79 -18.73 32.11
CA GLY A 439 -11.60 -17.33 31.71
C GLY A 439 -12.20 -16.98 30.33
N ILE A 440 -12.63 -17.99 29.57
CA ILE A 440 -13.18 -17.84 28.21
C ILE A 440 -14.72 -17.94 28.22
N VAL A 441 -15.26 -18.83 29.05
CA VAL A 441 -16.70 -19.09 29.24
C VAL A 441 -17.32 -17.99 30.08
#